data_AF-A0A319D009-F1
#
_entry.id   AF-A0A319D009-F1
#
_cell.length_a   1.000
_cell.length_b   1.000
_cell.length_c   1.000
_cell.angle_alpha   90.00
_cell.angle_beta   90.00
_cell.angle_gamma   90.00
#
_symmetry.space_group_name_H-M   'P 1'
#
loop_
_entity.id
_entity.type
_entity.pdbx_description
1 polymer ?
#
loop_
_entity_poly.entity_id
_entity_poly.type
_entity_poly.pdbx_seq_one_letter_code
_entity_poly.pdbx_strand_id
1 'polypeptide(L)'
;MLLSDRSFSSLSATDFHTVFAPKVMGTKNLDQLFHSTPLDFFIMFSSLASIVGNRGQSNYVAANLFMATVAAQRRARGLAASVFHIGMVLGVGYVSATGIYESTLRQYNYMPISEDEFRDMFATAVVVGRAGSGHVPEVITGLSRHSLRSEVQKPFWFENLRFGHHTLEEGGAGGDGAAGAVGGEMVPLRERVADAQARVAESGGSGSGKGVEAVEEVIEQAFCAKMERMLQAEKGSVAAVKNQPLINLGVDSLIAVEIRSWFLKELEVDVPVLKVVGVFVVVVVVVVAAV
;
A
#
# COMPACT_ATOMS: atom_id res chain seq x y z
N MET A 1 14.35 12.53 8.05
CA MET A 1 14.22 11.25 8.78
C MET A 1 15.48 10.44 8.55
N LEU A 2 16.09 9.88 9.59
CA LEU A 2 17.25 9.00 9.47
C LEU A 2 16.80 7.56 9.66
N LEU A 3 17.19 6.67 8.74
CA LEU A 3 16.94 5.23 8.78
C LEU A 3 18.27 4.49 8.59
N SER A 4 18.40 3.34 9.22
CA SER A 4 19.47 2.36 9.00
C SER A 4 18.88 0.99 9.25
N ASP A 5 18.30 0.42 8.19
CA ASP A 5 17.49 -0.79 8.27
C ASP A 5 18.40 -2.01 8.19
N ARG A 6 18.34 -2.87 9.21
CA ARG A 6 19.15 -4.08 9.36
C ARG A 6 18.33 -5.16 10.05
N SER A 7 18.54 -6.44 9.69
CA SER A 7 18.03 -7.53 10.55
C SER A 7 18.55 -7.33 11.96
N PHE A 8 17.78 -7.71 12.98
CA PHE A 8 18.20 -7.51 14.36
C PHE A 8 19.57 -8.17 14.65
N SER A 9 19.83 -9.34 14.06
CA SER A 9 21.10 -10.05 14.16
C SER A 9 22.30 -9.34 13.50
N SER A 10 22.06 -8.45 12.53
CA SER A 10 23.11 -7.71 11.82
C SER A 10 23.19 -6.24 12.22
N LEU A 11 22.37 -5.81 13.18
CA LEU A 11 22.28 -4.43 13.62
C LEU A 11 23.47 -4.07 14.51
N SER A 12 24.35 -3.19 14.03
CA SER A 12 25.47 -2.71 14.84
C SER A 12 25.02 -1.64 15.84
N ALA A 13 25.82 -1.39 16.88
CA ALA A 13 25.59 -0.30 17.81
C ALA A 13 25.56 1.06 17.10
N THR A 14 26.40 1.26 16.09
CA THR A 14 26.43 2.49 15.27
C THR A 14 25.14 2.67 14.48
N ASP A 15 24.63 1.61 13.85
CA ASP A 15 23.34 1.65 13.12
C ASP A 15 22.19 1.99 14.07
N PHE A 16 22.21 1.41 15.28
CA PHE A 16 21.22 1.69 16.30
C PHE A 16 21.28 3.16 16.71
N HIS A 17 22.46 3.66 17.11
CA HIS A 17 22.63 5.04 17.56
C HIS A 17 22.28 6.08 16.49
N THR A 18 22.61 5.81 15.23
CA THR A 18 22.33 6.71 14.10
C THR A 18 20.84 7.02 13.98
N VAL A 19 19.98 6.01 14.16
CA VAL A 19 18.51 6.17 14.07
C VAL A 19 17.92 6.63 15.41
N PHE A 20 18.46 6.12 16.51
CA PHE A 20 17.91 6.32 17.85
C PHE A 20 18.19 7.73 18.39
N ALA A 21 19.41 8.24 18.21
CA ALA A 21 19.85 9.48 18.84
C ALA A 21 19.01 10.71 18.46
N PRO A 22 18.68 10.98 17.18
CA PRO A 22 17.90 12.17 16.83
C PRO A 22 16.52 12.20 17.50
N LYS A 23 15.82 11.05 17.51
CA LYS A 23 14.48 10.94 18.10
C LYS A 23 14.53 10.95 19.62
N VAL A 24 15.41 10.17 20.24
CA VAL A 24 15.45 10.02 21.69
C VAL A 24 16.09 11.23 22.36
N MET A 25 17.29 11.63 21.93
CA MET A 25 17.98 12.77 22.53
C MET A 25 17.26 14.07 22.20
N GLY A 26 16.79 14.24 20.97
CA GLY A 26 16.00 15.41 20.58
C GLY A 26 14.74 15.55 21.42
N THR A 27 13.96 14.47 21.57
CA THR A 27 12.74 14.48 22.39
C THR A 27 13.05 14.73 23.86
N LYS A 28 14.07 14.07 24.42
CA LYS A 28 14.49 14.27 25.81
C LYS A 28 14.89 15.72 26.06
N ASN A 29 15.70 16.31 25.17
CA ASN A 29 16.15 17.69 25.32
C ASN A 29 14.98 18.68 25.26
N LEU A 30 14.04 18.48 24.32
CA LEU A 30 12.84 19.33 24.21
C LEU A 30 11.93 19.19 25.42
N ASP A 31 11.69 17.98 25.92
CA ASP A 31 10.86 17.78 27.12
C ASP A 31 11.52 18.38 28.37
N GLN A 32 12.84 18.28 28.51
CA GLN A 32 13.59 18.92 29.59
C GLN A 32 13.53 20.45 29.51
N LEU A 33 13.70 21.02 28.31
CA LEU A 33 13.65 22.47 28.10
C LEU A 33 12.27 23.05 28.44
N PHE A 34 11.21 22.33 28.05
CA PHE A 34 9.82 22.74 28.29
C PHE A 34 9.18 21.96 29.45
N HIS A 35 9.96 21.55 30.45
CA HIS A 35 9.50 20.59 31.46
C HIS A 35 8.24 21.01 32.20
N SER A 36 8.08 22.31 32.46
CA SER A 36 6.93 22.91 33.14
C SER A 36 6.20 23.94 32.28
N THR A 37 6.58 24.11 31.01
CA THR A 37 6.01 25.15 30.14
C THR A 37 4.69 24.66 29.52
N PRO A 38 3.57 25.39 29.70
CA PRO A 38 2.27 25.03 29.16
C PRO A 38 2.18 25.41 27.67
N LEU A 39 2.80 24.60 26.82
CA LEU A 39 2.69 24.76 25.36
C LEU A 39 1.27 24.44 24.87
N ASP A 40 0.85 25.08 23.78
CA ASP A 40 -0.42 24.76 23.10
C ASP A 40 -0.43 23.32 22.58
N PHE A 41 0.72 22.82 22.12
CA PHE A 41 0.93 21.45 21.67
C PHE A 41 2.39 21.01 21.83
N PHE A 42 2.60 19.70 22.00
CA PHE A 42 3.91 19.06 21.91
C PHE A 42 3.70 17.73 21.16
N ILE A 43 3.97 17.71 19.85
CA ILE A 43 3.66 16.57 18.99
C ILE A 43 4.95 15.89 18.55
N MET A 44 5.04 14.59 18.80
CA MET A 44 6.16 13.75 18.36
C MET A 44 5.75 12.90 17.17
N PHE A 45 6.48 13.03 16.06
CA PHE A 45 6.21 12.26 14.85
C PHE A 45 6.85 10.88 14.92
N SER A 46 5.98 9.90 15.06
CA SER A 46 6.26 8.48 15.09
C SER A 46 5.77 7.82 13.79
N SER A 47 5.75 6.50 13.75
CA SER A 47 5.30 5.72 12.59
C SER A 47 4.36 4.61 13.01
N LEU A 48 3.44 4.25 12.10
CA LEU A 48 2.61 3.06 12.19
C LEU A 48 3.47 1.78 12.35
N ALA A 49 4.70 1.77 11.83
CA ALA A 49 5.65 0.69 12.03
C ALA A 49 5.90 0.38 13.53
N SER A 50 5.71 1.34 14.43
CA SER A 50 5.83 1.10 15.87
C SER A 50 4.66 0.35 16.49
N ILE A 51 3.53 0.28 15.77
CA ILE A 51 2.31 -0.37 16.21
C ILE A 51 2.29 -1.81 15.69
N VAL A 52 2.41 -1.96 14.37
CA VAL A 52 2.35 -3.27 13.69
C VAL A 52 3.70 -3.97 13.55
N GLY A 53 4.80 -3.24 13.78
CA GLY A 53 6.16 -3.70 13.50
C GLY A 53 6.61 -3.35 12.07
N ASN A 54 7.91 -3.49 11.80
CA ASN A 54 8.42 -3.57 10.45
C ASN A 54 9.74 -4.35 10.45
N ARG A 55 9.96 -5.20 9.44
CA ARG A 55 11.18 -6.00 9.34
C ARG A 55 12.37 -5.09 9.10
N GLY A 56 13.44 -5.31 9.84
CA GLY A 56 14.67 -4.53 9.71
C GLY A 56 14.70 -3.20 10.46
N GLN A 57 13.61 -2.82 11.14
CA GLN A 57 13.45 -1.47 11.72
C GLN A 57 13.34 -1.46 13.25
N SER A 58 14.03 -2.39 13.93
CA SER A 58 13.97 -2.50 15.40
C SER A 58 14.47 -1.25 16.12
N ASN A 59 15.57 -0.65 15.67
CA ASN A 59 16.09 0.64 16.15
C ASN A 59 15.09 1.79 15.96
N TYR A 60 14.47 1.88 14.78
CA TYR A 60 13.49 2.90 14.43
C TYR A 60 12.23 2.78 15.28
N VAL A 61 11.69 1.56 15.41
CA VAL A 61 10.53 1.27 16.25
C VAL A 61 10.80 1.60 17.72
N ALA A 62 11.97 1.20 18.24
CA ALA A 62 12.36 1.50 19.62
C ALA A 62 12.43 3.01 19.88
N ALA A 63 13.05 3.78 18.98
CA ALA A 63 13.17 5.23 19.08
C ALA A 63 11.79 5.93 19.05
N ASN A 64 10.89 5.42 18.22
CA ASN A 64 9.51 5.90 18.12
C ASN A 64 8.67 5.61 19.37
N LEU A 65 8.80 4.40 19.94
CA LEU A 65 8.10 4.04 21.17
C LEU A 65 8.63 4.80 22.40
N PHE A 66 9.92 5.16 22.41
CA PHE A 66 10.44 6.09 23.41
C PHE A 66 9.65 7.40 23.43
N MET A 67 9.34 7.98 22.27
CA MET A 67 8.54 9.21 22.19
C MET A 67 7.11 9.02 22.73
N ALA A 68 6.49 7.85 22.51
CA ALA A 68 5.19 7.53 23.11
C ALA A 68 5.26 7.57 24.65
N THR A 69 6.33 7.03 25.24
CA THR A 69 6.52 7.10 26.70
C THR A 69 6.72 8.54 27.21
N VAL A 70 7.44 9.39 26.47
CA VAL A 70 7.59 10.81 26.82
C VAL A 70 6.26 11.54 26.72
N ALA A 71 5.44 11.27 25.70
CA ALA A 71 4.10 11.82 25.59
C ALA A 71 3.26 11.50 26.82
N ALA A 72 3.22 10.22 27.22
CA ALA A 72 2.49 9.77 28.40
C ALA A 72 3.01 10.43 29.70
N GLN A 73 4.33 10.54 29.87
CA GLN A 73 4.92 11.18 31.05
C GLN A 73 4.62 12.68 31.11
N ARG A 74 4.72 13.38 29.99
CA ARG A 74 4.41 14.82 29.91
C ARG A 74 2.94 15.10 30.18
N ARG A 75 2.07 14.23 29.69
CA ARG A 75 0.62 14.21 29.96
C ARG A 75 0.29 13.98 31.42
N ALA A 76 0.98 13.05 32.08
CA ALA A 76 0.83 12.80 33.51
C ALA A 76 1.22 14.01 34.37
N ARG A 77 2.08 14.91 33.86
CA ARG A 77 2.39 16.21 34.49
C ARG A 77 1.35 17.30 34.20
N GLY A 78 0.25 16.98 33.50
CA GLY A 78 -0.78 17.96 33.14
C GLY A 78 -0.36 18.89 32.00
N LEU A 79 0.60 18.49 31.16
CA LEU A 79 1.07 19.29 30.02
C LEU A 79 0.64 18.66 28.70
N ALA A 80 0.49 19.51 27.68
CA ALA A 80 0.14 19.06 26.34
C ALA A 80 1.24 18.15 25.77
N ALA A 81 0.85 16.97 25.29
CA ALA A 81 1.71 16.09 24.49
C ALA A 81 0.89 15.06 23.72
N SER A 82 1.31 14.73 22.51
CA SER A 82 0.83 13.57 21.77
C SER A 82 1.94 12.96 20.92
N VAL A 83 1.79 11.67 20.64
CA VAL A 83 2.60 10.95 19.64
C VAL A 83 1.70 10.60 18.46
N PHE A 84 2.17 10.93 17.26
CA PHE A 84 1.46 10.71 16.02
C PHE A 84 2.14 9.59 15.24
N HIS A 85 1.54 8.39 15.24
CA HIS A 85 2.01 7.22 14.52
C HIS A 85 1.53 7.24 13.07
N ILE A 86 2.37 7.85 12.22
CA ILE A 86 2.01 8.17 10.84
C ILE A 86 2.08 6.93 9.95
N GLY A 87 1.03 6.72 9.16
CA GLY A 87 0.95 5.71 8.10
C GLY A 87 1.66 6.12 6.79
N MET A 88 1.16 5.62 5.65
CA MET A 88 1.74 5.91 4.35
C MET A 88 1.22 7.23 3.78
N VAL A 89 1.97 8.32 3.92
CA VAL A 89 1.60 9.63 3.35
C VAL A 89 2.04 9.72 1.88
N LEU A 90 1.11 10.07 1.00
CA LEU A 90 1.34 10.30 -0.43
C LEU A 90 1.51 11.78 -0.74
N GLY A 91 2.15 12.10 -1.87
CA GLY A 91 2.34 13.46 -2.37
C GLY A 91 3.43 14.27 -1.66
N VAL A 92 3.73 13.97 -0.39
CA VAL A 92 4.75 14.66 0.40
C VAL A 92 5.55 13.69 1.29
N GLY A 93 6.70 14.16 1.77
CA GLY A 93 7.49 13.44 2.77
C GLY A 93 8.31 12.27 2.22
N TYR A 94 8.64 11.31 3.09
CA TYR A 94 9.65 10.28 2.82
C TYR A 94 9.27 9.31 1.69
N VAL A 95 8.00 8.88 1.65
CA VAL A 95 7.51 7.93 0.64
C VAL A 95 7.53 8.58 -0.74
N SER A 96 7.03 9.82 -0.85
CA SER A 96 7.04 10.57 -2.10
C SER A 96 8.46 10.92 -2.57
N ALA A 97 9.38 11.23 -1.65
CA ALA A 97 10.76 11.61 -2.01
C ALA A 97 11.62 10.43 -2.47
N THR A 98 11.28 9.20 -2.06
CA THR A 98 12.08 8.01 -2.38
C THR A 98 11.41 7.08 -3.39
N GLY A 99 10.09 7.09 -3.51
CA GLY A 99 9.29 6.27 -4.45
C GLY A 99 9.33 4.75 -4.23
N ILE A 100 10.39 4.25 -3.60
CA ILE A 100 10.72 2.82 -3.47
C ILE A 100 9.79 2.09 -2.47
N TYR A 101 9.18 2.82 -1.54
CA TYR A 101 8.46 2.19 -0.42
C TYR A 101 6.96 2.06 -0.62
N GLU A 102 6.34 2.75 -1.59
CA GLU A 102 4.88 2.76 -1.70
C GLU A 102 4.30 1.36 -1.96
N SER A 103 4.82 0.65 -2.96
CA SER A 103 4.36 -0.71 -3.30
C SER A 103 4.51 -1.69 -2.13
N THR A 104 5.61 -1.59 -1.39
CA THR A 104 5.87 -2.44 -0.21
C THR A 104 4.90 -2.11 0.92
N LEU A 105 4.63 -0.84 1.19
CA LEU A 105 3.70 -0.41 2.23
C LEU A 105 2.25 -0.81 1.89
N ARG A 106 1.86 -0.74 0.61
CA ARG A 106 0.58 -1.28 0.13
C ARG A 106 0.46 -2.79 0.37
N GLN A 107 1.52 -3.56 0.13
CA GLN A 107 1.53 -5.00 0.45
C GLN A 107 1.41 -5.27 1.97
N TYR A 108 1.87 -4.35 2.81
CA TYR A 108 1.67 -4.42 4.27
C TYR A 108 0.30 -3.93 4.73
N ASN A 109 -0.60 -3.64 3.79
CA ASN A 109 -1.95 -3.13 4.02
C ASN A 109 -1.95 -1.79 4.77
N TYR A 110 -0.98 -0.93 4.48
CA TYR A 110 -0.98 0.46 4.94
C TYR A 110 -1.95 1.24 4.06
N MET A 111 -2.90 1.91 4.70
CA MET A 111 -3.82 2.82 4.02
C MET A 111 -3.03 4.04 3.54
N PRO A 112 -3.13 4.40 2.25
CA PRO A 112 -2.61 5.68 1.76
C PRO A 112 -3.32 6.84 2.45
N ILE A 113 -2.55 7.86 2.80
CA ILE A 113 -3.02 9.10 3.42
C ILE A 113 -2.62 10.23 2.49
N SER A 114 -3.58 11.01 2.00
CA SER A 114 -3.32 12.23 1.25
C SER A 114 -2.75 13.33 2.14
N GLU A 115 -2.20 14.39 1.54
CA GLU A 115 -1.69 15.53 2.31
C GLU A 115 -2.80 16.21 3.14
N ASP A 116 -4.01 16.33 2.58
CA ASP A 116 -5.14 16.95 3.26
C ASP A 116 -5.59 16.12 4.46
N GLU A 117 -5.75 14.81 4.28
CA GLU A 117 -6.05 13.89 5.40
C GLU A 117 -4.95 13.91 6.47
N PHE A 118 -3.68 14.01 6.06
CA PHE A 118 -2.57 14.13 7.00
C PHE A 118 -2.69 15.40 7.86
N ARG A 119 -3.09 16.54 7.27
CA ARG A 119 -3.30 17.80 7.99
C ARG A 119 -4.44 17.69 9.00
N ASP A 120 -5.53 17.02 8.64
CA ASP A 120 -6.66 16.76 9.55
C ASP A 120 -6.26 15.82 10.70
N MET A 121 -5.50 14.79 10.40
CA MET A 121 -4.95 13.88 11.40
C MET A 121 -3.95 14.59 12.34
N PHE A 122 -3.15 15.51 11.82
CA PHE A 122 -2.27 16.36 12.64
C PHE A 122 -3.07 17.25 13.58
N ALA A 123 -4.17 17.87 13.11
CA ALA A 123 -5.07 18.64 13.96
C ALA A 123 -5.69 17.76 15.06
N THR A 124 -6.02 16.51 14.75
CA THR A 124 -6.47 15.52 15.74
C THR A 124 -5.39 15.27 16.82
N ALA A 125 -4.12 15.16 16.43
CA ALA A 125 -3.01 15.01 17.37
C ALA A 125 -2.85 16.23 18.29
N VAL A 126 -3.15 17.45 17.82
CA VAL A 126 -3.22 18.65 18.68
C VAL A 126 -4.33 18.49 19.72
N VAL A 127 -5.55 18.15 19.29
CA VAL A 127 -6.73 18.06 20.16
C VAL A 127 -6.57 16.98 21.23
N VAL A 128 -6.19 15.76 20.83
CA VAL A 128 -5.95 14.63 21.74
C VAL A 128 -4.81 14.93 22.71
N GLY A 129 -3.81 15.71 22.29
CA GLY A 129 -2.65 16.04 23.10
C GLY A 129 -2.91 17.02 24.24
N ARG A 130 -3.98 17.82 24.22
CA ARG A 130 -4.29 18.86 25.23
C ARG A 130 -4.52 18.28 26.63
N ALA A 131 -3.80 18.74 27.65
CA ALA A 131 -3.78 18.16 29.02
C ALA A 131 -5.12 17.65 29.58
N GLY A 132 -6.23 18.35 29.34
CA GLY A 132 -7.58 17.95 29.79
C GLY A 132 -8.41 17.11 28.81
N SER A 133 -7.84 16.57 27.73
CA SER A 133 -8.57 15.90 26.64
C SER A 133 -9.31 14.62 27.05
N GLY A 134 -8.91 13.96 28.15
CA GLY A 134 -9.46 12.66 28.56
C GLY A 134 -9.09 11.49 27.64
N HIS A 135 -8.31 11.73 26.58
CA HIS A 135 -7.86 10.73 25.63
C HIS A 135 -6.44 10.24 25.92
N VAL A 136 -6.13 9.02 25.49
CA VAL A 136 -4.75 8.52 25.42
C VAL A 136 -3.98 9.41 24.43
N PRO A 137 -2.75 9.86 24.74
CA PRO A 137 -2.00 10.81 23.91
C PRO A 137 -1.36 10.16 22.67
N GLU A 138 -1.99 9.15 22.09
CA GLU A 138 -1.51 8.42 20.91
C GLU A 138 -2.54 8.52 19.78
N VAL A 139 -2.08 8.94 18.61
CA VAL A 139 -2.89 8.97 17.38
C VAL A 139 -2.25 8.01 16.40
N ILE A 140 -2.98 6.96 16.01
CA ILE A 140 -2.51 5.93 15.07
C ILE A 140 -3.29 6.06 13.77
N THR A 141 -2.59 6.17 12.65
CA THR A 141 -3.21 6.36 11.33
C THR A 141 -2.67 5.41 10.30
N GLY A 142 -3.44 5.23 9.23
CA GLY A 142 -2.98 4.50 8.04
C GLY A 142 -3.03 2.98 8.17
N LEU A 143 -3.81 2.42 9.11
CA LEU A 143 -4.01 0.97 9.23
C LEU A 143 -5.33 0.56 8.58
N SER A 144 -5.25 -0.14 7.45
CA SER A 144 -6.45 -0.64 6.76
C SER A 144 -7.09 -1.81 7.50
N ARG A 145 -8.42 -1.93 7.36
CA ARG A 145 -9.12 -3.17 7.72
C ARG A 145 -8.80 -4.27 6.70
N HIS A 146 -8.97 -5.54 7.07
CA HIS A 146 -8.67 -6.68 6.21
C HIS A 146 -9.80 -7.72 6.24
N SER A 147 -9.99 -8.43 5.11
CA SER A 147 -10.99 -9.50 4.99
C SER A 147 -10.44 -10.84 5.51
N LEU A 148 -11.35 -11.71 5.97
CA LEU A 148 -11.06 -13.09 6.38
C LEU A 148 -11.04 -14.09 5.22
N ARG A 149 -11.41 -13.68 4.01
CA ARG A 149 -11.41 -14.51 2.80
C ARG A 149 -10.05 -15.16 2.55
N SER A 150 -10.06 -16.43 2.15
CA SER A 150 -8.87 -17.21 1.85
C SER A 150 -8.05 -16.66 0.68
N GLU A 151 -8.70 -15.99 -0.26
CA GLU A 151 -8.10 -15.50 -1.50
C GLU A 151 -7.35 -14.18 -1.30
N VAL A 152 -7.59 -13.49 -0.18
CA VAL A 152 -6.98 -12.20 0.13
C VAL A 152 -5.65 -12.43 0.84
N GLN A 153 -4.58 -11.81 0.33
CA GLN A 153 -3.28 -11.83 1.00
C GLN A 153 -3.39 -11.15 2.37
N LYS A 154 -3.13 -11.93 3.41
CA LYS A 154 -3.16 -11.44 4.79
C LYS A 154 -1.90 -10.62 5.09
N PRO A 155 -2.02 -9.44 5.72
CA PRO A 155 -0.86 -8.67 6.12
C PRO A 155 -0.05 -9.44 7.18
N PHE A 156 1.26 -9.16 7.28
CA PHE A 156 2.14 -9.90 8.21
C PHE A 156 1.75 -9.76 9.70
N TRP A 157 0.95 -8.75 10.03
CA TRP A 157 0.45 -8.47 11.37
C TRP A 157 -0.93 -9.07 11.66
N PHE A 158 -1.52 -9.82 10.72
CA PHE A 158 -2.87 -10.41 10.82
C PHE A 158 -3.08 -11.23 12.11
N GLU A 159 -2.12 -12.08 12.46
CA GLU A 159 -2.23 -12.97 13.63
C GLU A 159 -2.07 -12.23 14.98
N ASN A 160 -1.73 -10.94 14.95
CA ASN A 160 -1.61 -10.16 16.17
C ASN A 160 -3.01 -9.80 16.70
N LEU A 161 -3.38 -10.44 17.81
CA LEU A 161 -4.69 -10.27 18.45
C LEU A 161 -5.04 -8.81 18.78
N ARG A 162 -4.04 -7.92 18.96
CA ARG A 162 -4.28 -6.48 19.16
C ARG A 162 -5.08 -5.86 18.02
N PHE A 163 -4.98 -6.41 16.80
CA PHE A 163 -5.65 -5.91 15.61
C PHE A 163 -6.88 -6.74 15.21
N GLY A 164 -7.39 -7.62 16.07
CA GLY A 164 -8.58 -8.43 15.76
C GLY A 164 -9.82 -7.58 15.39
N HIS A 165 -9.91 -6.35 15.89
CA HIS A 165 -10.98 -5.39 15.55
C HIS A 165 -10.80 -4.72 14.17
N HIS A 166 -9.64 -4.87 13.52
CA HIS A 166 -9.43 -4.46 12.13
C HIS A 166 -9.89 -5.52 11.12
N THR A 167 -10.38 -6.67 11.59
CA THR A 167 -10.99 -7.68 10.75
C THR A 167 -12.36 -7.20 10.26
N LEU A 168 -12.66 -7.44 8.99
CA LEU A 168 -14.01 -7.27 8.43
C LEU A 168 -14.75 -8.59 8.63
N GLU A 169 -15.78 -8.57 9.48
CA GLU A 169 -16.80 -9.61 9.47
C GLU A 169 -17.66 -9.40 8.23
N GLU A 170 -17.62 -10.38 7.34
CA GLU A 170 -18.50 -10.37 6.18
C GLU A 170 -19.85 -10.94 6.63
N GLY A 171 -20.80 -10.03 6.89
CA GLY A 171 -22.20 -10.40 7.13
C GLY A 171 -22.75 -11.17 5.94
N GLY A 172 -23.37 -12.32 6.21
CA GLY A 172 -24.21 -13.00 5.21
C GLY A 172 -25.26 -12.01 4.68
N ALA A 173 -25.28 -11.84 3.35
CA ALA A 173 -26.27 -11.13 2.54
C ALA A 173 -27.36 -10.30 3.27
N GLY A 174 -27.29 -8.97 3.17
CA GLY A 174 -28.47 -8.11 3.30
C GLY A 174 -28.21 -6.64 3.67
N GLY A 175 -28.45 -5.72 2.71
CA GLY A 175 -28.97 -4.37 2.98
C GLY A 175 -28.01 -3.16 2.92
N ASP A 176 -27.92 -2.56 1.73
CA ASP A 176 -27.77 -1.13 1.36
C ASP A 176 -26.82 -0.19 2.13
N GLY A 177 -25.80 0.30 1.40
CA GLY A 177 -25.01 1.48 1.81
C GLY A 177 -23.66 1.71 1.12
N ALA A 178 -23.63 1.67 -0.22
CA ALA A 178 -22.66 2.32 -1.12
C ALA A 178 -21.14 2.36 -0.78
N ALA A 179 -20.39 1.41 -1.37
CA ALA A 179 -19.18 1.69 -2.16
C ALA A 179 -18.79 0.40 -2.92
N GLY A 180 -18.83 0.45 -4.25
CA GLY A 180 -18.84 -0.71 -5.13
C GLY A 180 -17.61 -1.61 -5.03
N ALA A 181 -17.84 -2.87 -4.67
CA ALA A 181 -16.95 -3.99 -4.95
C ALA A 181 -17.73 -5.04 -5.76
N VAL A 182 -17.72 -4.89 -7.09
CA VAL A 182 -18.18 -5.95 -8.00
C VAL A 182 -17.02 -6.92 -8.20
N GLY A 183 -16.83 -7.81 -7.24
CA GLY A 183 -15.92 -8.95 -7.34
C GLY A 183 -16.68 -10.22 -7.66
N GLY A 184 -17.04 -10.43 -8.92
CA GLY A 184 -17.31 -11.78 -9.38
C GLY A 184 -15.99 -12.57 -9.35
N GLU A 185 -16.03 -13.82 -8.89
CA GLU A 185 -14.89 -14.74 -8.98
C GLU A 185 -14.31 -14.70 -10.40
N MET A 186 -13.15 -14.07 -10.53
CA MET A 186 -12.50 -13.92 -11.81
C MET A 186 -11.52 -15.06 -11.96
N VAL A 187 -11.91 -16.06 -12.76
CA VAL A 187 -11.06 -17.19 -13.16
C VAL A 187 -9.67 -16.65 -13.58
N PRO A 188 -8.56 -17.22 -13.07
CA PRO A 188 -7.20 -16.80 -13.42
C PRO A 188 -6.99 -16.76 -14.93
N LEU A 189 -6.16 -15.83 -15.41
CA LEU A 189 -5.99 -15.62 -16.86
C LEU A 189 -5.41 -16.87 -17.52
N ARG A 190 -4.50 -17.57 -16.84
CA ARG A 190 -3.92 -18.84 -17.30
C ARG A 190 -4.98 -19.89 -17.65
N GLU A 191 -5.99 -20.02 -16.80
CA GLU A 191 -7.06 -21.01 -16.97
C GLU A 191 -8.01 -20.62 -18.11
N ARG A 192 -8.31 -19.32 -18.24
CA ARG A 192 -9.10 -18.79 -19.36
C ARG A 192 -8.40 -18.96 -20.71
N VAL A 193 -7.07 -18.77 -20.75
CA VAL A 193 -6.26 -18.99 -21.96
C VAL A 193 -6.21 -20.48 -22.30
N ALA A 194 -6.04 -21.36 -21.30
CA ALA A 194 -6.05 -22.80 -21.51
C ALA A 194 -7.41 -23.32 -22.04
N ASP A 195 -8.53 -22.80 -21.51
CA ASP A 195 -9.88 -23.12 -22.00
C ASP A 195 -10.09 -22.63 -23.44
N ALA A 196 -9.64 -21.42 -23.78
CA ALA A 196 -9.68 -20.91 -25.15
C ALA A 196 -8.85 -21.77 -26.12
N GLN A 197 -7.64 -22.18 -25.72
CA GLN A 197 -6.79 -23.08 -26.50
C GLN A 197 -7.43 -24.46 -26.71
N ALA A 198 -8.09 -25.01 -25.67
CA ALA A 198 -8.79 -26.29 -25.75
C ALA A 198 -9.98 -26.25 -26.73
N ARG A 199 -10.81 -25.20 -26.66
CA ARG A 199 -11.95 -25.00 -27.59
C ARG A 199 -11.50 -24.86 -29.04
N VAL A 200 -10.35 -24.21 -29.26
CA VAL A 200 -9.74 -24.08 -30.59
C VAL A 200 -9.29 -25.45 -31.10
N ALA A 201 -8.66 -26.27 -30.27
CA ALA A 201 -8.20 -27.61 -30.63
C ALA A 201 -9.36 -28.57 -30.99
N GLU A 202 -10.49 -28.47 -30.29
CA GLU A 202 -11.70 -29.28 -30.56
C GLU A 202 -12.44 -28.86 -31.84
N SER A 203 -12.31 -27.60 -32.27
CA SER A 203 -13.02 -27.06 -33.45
C SER A 203 -12.43 -27.48 -34.81
N GLY A 204 -11.34 -28.26 -34.84
CA GLY A 204 -10.79 -28.84 -36.07
C GLY A 204 -10.26 -27.85 -37.12
N GLY A 205 -10.13 -26.56 -36.78
CA GLY A 205 -9.70 -25.52 -37.70
C GLY A 205 -8.19 -25.50 -37.90
N SER A 206 -7.67 -26.15 -38.95
CA SER A 206 -6.27 -26.06 -39.38
C SER A 206 -5.88 -24.69 -39.99
N GLY A 207 -6.61 -23.62 -39.65
CA GLY A 207 -6.29 -22.25 -40.05
C GLY A 207 -5.55 -21.57 -38.91
N SER A 208 -4.24 -21.40 -39.05
CA SER A 208 -3.34 -20.81 -38.05
C SER A 208 -3.76 -19.42 -37.52
N GLY A 209 -4.70 -18.72 -38.17
CA GLY A 209 -5.20 -17.41 -37.75
C GLY A 209 -6.34 -17.43 -36.73
N LYS A 210 -7.32 -18.34 -36.84
CA LYS A 210 -8.55 -18.29 -36.01
C LYS A 210 -8.32 -18.70 -34.56
N GLY A 211 -7.33 -19.57 -34.32
CA GLY A 211 -6.95 -19.99 -32.98
C GLY A 211 -6.23 -18.90 -32.19
N VAL A 212 -5.42 -18.10 -32.89
CA VAL A 212 -4.67 -16.99 -32.30
C VAL A 212 -5.61 -15.83 -31.94
N GLU A 213 -6.57 -15.51 -32.80
CA GLU A 213 -7.58 -14.46 -32.54
C GLU A 213 -8.39 -14.71 -31.25
N ALA A 214 -8.79 -15.96 -30.98
CA ALA A 214 -9.56 -16.29 -29.77
C ALA A 214 -8.73 -16.14 -28.48
N VAL A 215 -7.44 -16.46 -28.53
CA VAL A 215 -6.52 -16.30 -27.40
C VAL A 215 -6.17 -14.82 -27.19
N GLU A 216 -5.95 -14.08 -28.27
CA GLU A 216 -5.74 -12.62 -28.23
C GLU A 216 -6.93 -11.91 -27.60
N GLU A 217 -8.17 -12.27 -27.94
CA GLU A 217 -9.37 -11.64 -27.37
C GLU A 217 -9.48 -11.86 -25.85
N VAL A 218 -9.13 -13.06 -25.36
CA VAL A 218 -9.13 -13.38 -23.93
C VAL A 218 -8.08 -12.57 -23.17
N ILE A 219 -6.88 -12.45 -23.73
CA ILE A 219 -5.78 -11.68 -23.15
C ILE A 219 -6.11 -10.18 -23.19
N GLU A 220 -6.69 -9.67 -24.28
CA GLU A 220 -7.12 -8.27 -24.42
C GLU A 220 -8.14 -7.90 -23.35
N GLN A 221 -9.20 -8.70 -23.19
CA GLN A 221 -10.23 -8.45 -22.18
C GLN A 221 -9.66 -8.45 -20.75
N ALA A 222 -8.76 -9.40 -20.45
CA ALA A 222 -8.14 -9.48 -19.13
C ALA A 222 -7.18 -8.32 -18.86
N PHE A 223 -6.41 -7.90 -19.88
CA PHE A 223 -5.50 -6.77 -19.78
C PHE A 223 -6.25 -5.45 -19.61
N CYS A 224 -7.30 -5.20 -20.40
CA CYS A 224 -8.16 -4.03 -20.23
C CYS A 224 -8.77 -3.98 -18.81
N ALA A 225 -9.31 -5.09 -18.32
CA ALA A 225 -9.88 -5.16 -16.96
C ALA A 225 -8.83 -4.99 -15.84
N LYS A 226 -7.58 -5.40 -16.07
CA LYS A 226 -6.47 -5.14 -15.14
C LYS A 226 -6.08 -3.67 -15.16
N MET A 227 -5.98 -3.06 -16.35
CA MET A 227 -5.70 -1.64 -16.52
C MET A 227 -6.77 -0.75 -15.91
N GLU A 228 -8.06 -1.03 -16.11
CA GLU A 228 -9.17 -0.27 -15.52
C GLU A 228 -9.08 -0.27 -13.98
N ARG A 229 -8.73 -1.42 -13.38
CA ARG A 229 -8.53 -1.51 -11.93
C ARG A 229 -7.29 -0.75 -11.45
N MET A 230 -6.20 -0.79 -12.21
CA MET A 230 -4.96 -0.08 -11.85
C MET A 230 -5.11 1.44 -11.98
N LEU A 231 -5.82 1.90 -13.01
CA LEU A 231 -6.04 3.31 -13.31
C LEU A 231 -7.29 3.88 -12.60
N GLN A 232 -8.03 3.06 -11.84
CA GLN A 232 -9.32 3.43 -11.25
C GLN A 232 -10.32 3.98 -12.28
N ALA A 233 -10.26 3.45 -13.49
CA ALA A 233 -11.05 3.86 -14.64
C ALA A 233 -12.41 3.13 -14.68
N GLU A 234 -13.39 3.74 -15.33
CA GLU A 234 -14.71 3.14 -15.51
C GLU A 234 -14.62 1.85 -16.35
N LYS A 235 -15.46 0.86 -16.03
CA LYS A 235 -15.47 -0.42 -16.75
C LYS A 235 -15.75 -0.23 -18.23
N GLY A 236 -14.91 -0.78 -19.09
CA GLY A 236 -14.99 -0.68 -20.56
C GLY A 236 -14.32 0.57 -21.14
N SER A 237 -13.86 1.51 -20.32
CA SER A 237 -13.23 2.76 -20.80
C SER A 237 -11.86 2.53 -21.45
N VAL A 238 -11.08 1.53 -20.98
CA VAL A 238 -9.77 1.20 -21.58
C VAL A 238 -9.96 0.45 -22.90
N ALA A 239 -10.96 -0.44 -22.97
CA ALA A 239 -11.28 -1.15 -24.21
C ALA A 239 -11.69 -0.20 -25.35
N ALA A 240 -12.36 0.92 -25.03
CA ALA A 240 -12.76 1.94 -26.00
C ALA A 240 -11.58 2.70 -26.62
N VAL A 241 -10.43 2.73 -25.95
CA VAL A 241 -9.22 3.47 -26.38
C VAL A 241 -8.03 2.55 -26.65
N LYS A 242 -8.27 1.27 -26.92
CA LYS A 242 -7.24 0.23 -27.14
C LYS A 242 -6.21 0.53 -28.23
N ASN A 243 -6.54 1.43 -29.16
CA ASN A 243 -5.68 1.91 -30.25
C ASN A 243 -4.90 3.19 -29.90
N GLN A 244 -4.92 3.65 -28.65
CA GLN A 244 -4.12 4.78 -28.19
C GLN A 244 -2.84 4.31 -27.49
N PRO A 245 -1.74 5.08 -27.58
CA PRO A 245 -0.52 4.76 -26.84
C PRO A 245 -0.79 4.69 -25.34
N LEU A 246 -0.30 3.65 -24.66
CA LEU A 246 -0.55 3.42 -23.24
C LEU A 246 -0.10 4.60 -22.35
N ILE A 247 0.94 5.34 -22.76
CA ILE A 247 1.38 6.57 -22.09
C ILE A 247 0.29 7.65 -21.99
N ASN A 248 -0.65 7.71 -22.96
CA ASN A 248 -1.77 8.65 -22.93
C ASN A 248 -2.87 8.23 -21.96
N LEU A 249 -2.84 6.99 -21.48
CA LEU A 249 -3.74 6.45 -20.45
C LEU A 249 -3.15 6.59 -19.04
N GLY A 250 -2.04 7.32 -18.89
CA GLY A 250 -1.36 7.50 -17.61
C GLY A 250 -0.48 6.31 -17.20
N VAL A 251 -0.18 5.38 -18.13
CA VAL A 251 0.77 4.30 -17.87
C VAL A 251 2.19 4.86 -17.79
N ASP A 252 2.72 4.92 -16.59
CA ASP A 252 4.10 5.32 -16.30
C ASP A 252 5.04 4.10 -16.17
N SER A 253 6.31 4.36 -15.86
CA SER A 253 7.33 3.32 -15.65
C SER A 253 7.00 2.36 -14.50
N LEU A 254 6.21 2.78 -13.50
CA LEU A 254 5.84 1.96 -12.35
C LEU A 254 4.70 1.00 -12.71
N ILE A 255 3.66 1.53 -13.36
CA ILE A 255 2.54 0.74 -13.90
C ILE A 255 3.06 -0.28 -14.91
N ALA A 256 4.03 0.09 -15.75
CA ALA A 256 4.65 -0.83 -16.70
C ALA A 256 5.44 -1.98 -16.04
N VAL A 257 6.07 -1.74 -14.89
CA VAL A 257 6.71 -2.80 -14.10
C VAL A 257 5.67 -3.74 -13.49
N GLU A 258 4.56 -3.21 -12.99
CA GLU A 258 3.47 -4.05 -12.45
C GLU A 258 2.79 -4.88 -13.56
N ILE A 259 2.57 -4.30 -14.75
CA ILE A 259 2.06 -5.03 -15.92
C ILE A 259 2.99 -6.19 -16.29
N ARG A 260 4.31 -5.94 -16.33
CA ARG A 260 5.31 -6.99 -16.58
C ARG A 260 5.25 -8.10 -15.54
N SER A 261 5.23 -7.76 -14.25
CA SER A 261 5.13 -8.75 -13.17
C SER A 261 3.83 -9.55 -13.22
N TRP A 262 2.73 -8.93 -13.66
CA TRP A 262 1.45 -9.60 -13.85
C TRP A 262 1.51 -10.63 -14.99
N PHE A 263 2.05 -10.27 -16.16
CA PHE A 263 2.23 -11.22 -17.27
C PHE A 263 3.15 -12.37 -16.91
N LEU A 264 4.26 -12.10 -16.21
CA LEU A 264 5.18 -13.13 -15.75
C LEU A 264 4.51 -14.11 -14.78
N LYS A 265 3.57 -13.63 -13.94
CA LYS A 265 2.84 -14.45 -12.98
C LYS A 265 1.73 -15.27 -13.64
N GLU A 266 0.94 -14.67 -14.52
CA GLU A 266 -0.26 -15.30 -15.09
C GLU A 266 0.06 -16.18 -16.31
N LEU A 267 0.99 -15.76 -17.15
CA LEU A 267 1.28 -16.41 -18.44
C LEU A 267 2.73 -16.88 -18.57
N GLU A 268 3.58 -16.66 -17.55
CA GLU A 268 5.02 -17.00 -17.59
C GLU A 268 5.77 -16.30 -18.74
N VAL A 269 5.22 -15.21 -19.28
CA VAL A 269 5.81 -14.41 -20.36
C VAL A 269 6.48 -13.16 -19.80
N ASP A 270 7.76 -12.96 -20.13
CA ASP A 270 8.49 -11.74 -19.77
C ASP A 270 8.33 -10.66 -20.86
N VAL A 271 7.59 -9.59 -20.54
CA VAL A 271 7.40 -8.45 -21.43
C VAL A 271 8.35 -7.30 -21.04
N PRO A 272 9.28 -6.87 -21.92
CA PRO A 272 10.16 -5.75 -21.62
C PRO A 272 9.37 -4.46 -21.34
N VAL A 273 9.72 -3.75 -20.27
CA VAL A 273 9.04 -2.51 -19.82
C VAL A 273 8.93 -1.46 -20.94
N LEU A 274 9.99 -1.32 -21.77
CA LEU A 274 10.00 -0.40 -22.91
C LEU A 274 8.96 -0.75 -23.98
N LYS A 275 8.55 -2.03 -24.09
CA LYS A 275 7.49 -2.48 -24.99
C LYS A 275 6.08 -2.30 -24.41
N VAL A 276 5.97 -1.87 -23.15
CA VAL A 276 4.67 -1.59 -22.49
C VAL A 276 4.37 -0.09 -22.51
N VAL A 277 5.36 0.77 -22.28
CA VAL A 277 5.14 2.23 -22.12
C VAL A 277 4.87 2.95 -23.45
N GLY A 278 5.36 2.42 -24.59
CA GLY A 278 5.32 3.11 -25.89
C GLY A 278 4.37 2.52 -26.94
N VAL A 279 3.51 1.56 -26.56
CA VAL A 279 2.81 0.72 -27.54
C VAL A 279 1.32 0.63 -27.21
N PHE A 280 0.51 0.14 -28.15
CA PHE A 280 -0.94 -0.04 -28.01
C PHE A 280 -1.27 -1.32 -27.25
N VAL A 281 -2.46 -1.37 -26.64
CA VAL A 281 -3.02 -2.59 -26.02
C VAL A 281 -2.93 -3.78 -26.97
N VAL A 282 -3.34 -3.59 -28.22
CA VAL A 282 -3.35 -4.64 -29.26
C VAL A 282 -1.95 -5.22 -29.51
N VAL A 283 -0.90 -4.39 -29.48
CA VAL A 283 0.46 -4.88 -29.75
C VAL A 283 1.03 -5.65 -28.56
N VAL A 284 0.70 -5.24 -27.33
CA VAL A 284 1.08 -5.99 -26.12
C VAL A 284 0.40 -7.36 -26.13
N VAL A 285 -0.88 -7.41 -26.51
CA VAL A 285 -1.66 -8.66 -26.63
C VAL A 285 -1.07 -9.59 -27.68
N VAL A 286 -0.79 -9.10 -28.89
CA VAL A 286 -0.20 -9.89 -29.99
C VAL A 286 1.19 -10.45 -29.61
N VAL A 287 2.03 -9.65 -28.93
CA VAL A 287 3.36 -10.09 -28.48
C VAL A 287 3.25 -11.19 -27.42
N VAL A 288 2.25 -11.12 -26.54
CA VAL A 288 2.05 -12.12 -25.48
C VAL A 288 1.36 -13.38 -26.02
N ALA A 289 0.46 -13.27 -26.99
CA ALA A 289 -0.22 -14.40 -27.60
C ALA A 289 0.66 -15.23 -28.56
N ALA A 290 1.77 -14.64 -29.04
CA ALA A 290 2.71 -15.30 -29.96
C ALA A 290 3.81 -16.14 -29.29
N VAL A 291 3.87 -16.16 -27.96
CA VAL A 291 4.85 -16.89 -27.12
C VAL A 291 4.18 -18.11 -26.51
#